data_AF-A0A443RWN5-F1
#
_entry.id   AF-A0A443RWN5-F1
#
_cell.length_a   1.000
_cell.length_b   1.000
_cell.length_c   1.000
_cell.angle_alpha   90.00
_cell.angle_beta   90.00
_cell.angle_gamma   90.00
#
_symmetry.space_group_name_H-M   'P 1'
#
loop_
_entity.id
_entity.type
_entity.pdbx_description
1 polymer ?
#
loop_
_entity_poly.entity_id
_entity_poly.type
_entity_poly.pdbx_seq_one_letter_code
_entity_poly.pdbx_strand_id
1 'polypeptide(L)' 'KKKAKGLVLSDLLLVAVYLNPNAISESRKWKANVELNGELTRGQLVVDKRSENASGHKFVTKIDANNVYAMFEKVLL' A
#
# COMPACT_ATOMS: atom_id res chain seq x y z
N LYS A 1 -21.16 -6.64 -5.96
CA LYS A 1 -20.63 -6.91 -4.60
C LYS A 1 -20.75 -5.63 -3.77
N LYS A 2 -21.57 -5.61 -2.71
CA LYS A 2 -21.66 -4.44 -1.81
C LYS A 2 -20.28 -4.23 -1.18
N LYS A 3 -19.67 -3.05 -1.37
CA LYS A 3 -18.47 -2.66 -0.60
C LYS A 3 -18.90 -2.55 0.85
N ALA A 4 -18.23 -3.25 1.75
CA ALA A 4 -18.41 -3.05 3.18
C ALA A 4 -18.14 -1.56 3.47
N LYS A 5 -19.10 -0.87 4.11
CA LYS A 5 -18.90 0.48 4.61
C LYS A 5 -18.15 0.35 5.93
N GLY A 6 -16.86 0.64 5.91
CA GLY A 6 -15.98 0.61 7.08
C GLY A 6 -15.03 1.80 7.08
N LEU A 7 -14.34 2.01 8.19
CA LEU A 7 -13.29 3.02 8.33
C LEU A 7 -11.99 2.48 7.74
N VAL A 8 -11.33 3.26 6.88
CA VAL A 8 -10.00 2.93 6.36
C VAL A 8 -8.94 3.58 7.25
N LEU A 9 -8.08 2.76 7.86
CA LEU A 9 -7.02 3.19 8.77
C LEU A 9 -5.68 3.19 8.04
N SER A 10 -5.44 4.18 7.17
CA SER A 10 -4.27 4.22 6.27
C SER A 10 -2.93 4.18 7.02
N ASP A 11 -2.72 5.08 7.98
CA ASP A 11 -1.43 5.18 8.67
C ASP A 11 -1.17 3.99 9.59
N LEU A 12 -2.21 3.47 10.25
CA LEU A 12 -2.11 2.25 11.04
C LEU A 12 -1.79 1.04 10.17
N LEU A 13 -2.31 0.98 8.95
CA LEU A 13 -1.96 -0.08 7.99
C LEU A 13 -0.48 0.01 7.58
N LEU A 14 0.04 1.23 7.37
CA LEU A 14 1.46 1.44 7.10
C LEU A 14 2.33 0.95 8.27
N VAL A 15 1.98 1.33 9.51
CA VAL A 15 2.71 0.90 10.72
C VAL A 15 2.64 -0.62 10.90
N ALA A 16 1.47 -1.23 10.71
CA ALA A 16 1.30 -2.67 10.81
C ALA A 16 2.19 -3.42 9.80
N VAL A 17 2.23 -2.95 8.55
CA VAL A 17 3.07 -3.53 7.50
C VAL A 17 4.57 -3.32 7.79
N TYR A 18 4.94 -2.18 8.37
CA TYR A 18 6.34 -1.91 8.76
C TYR A 18 6.80 -2.85 9.88
N LEU A 19 5.99 -3.03 10.93
CA LEU A 19 6.30 -3.88 12.07
C LEU A 19 6.20 -5.38 11.76
N ASN A 20 5.33 -5.78 10.83
CA ASN A 20 5.16 -7.16 10.40
C ASN A 20 5.15 -7.27 8.86
N PRO A 21 6.33 -7.32 8.23
CA PRO A 21 6.43 -7.43 6.76
C PRO A 21 5.76 -8.68 6.18
N ASN A 22 5.55 -9.74 6.98
CA ASN A 22 4.86 -10.96 6.55
C ASN A 22 3.37 -10.73 6.26
N ALA A 23 2.79 -9.62 6.71
CA ALA A 23 1.43 -9.23 6.34
C ALA A 23 1.31 -8.86 4.84
N ILE A 24 2.42 -8.60 4.14
CA ILE A 24 2.42 -8.33 2.69
C ILE A 24 2.25 -9.63 1.92
N SER A 25 1.03 -9.89 1.46
CA SER A 25 0.73 -11.06 0.61
C SER A 25 1.15 -10.87 -0.86
N GLU A 26 1.25 -9.63 -1.33
CA GLU A 26 1.67 -9.32 -2.70
C GLU A 26 2.37 -7.96 -2.77
N SER A 27 3.49 -7.93 -3.49
CA SER A 27 4.15 -6.68 -3.86
C SER A 27 4.72 -6.76 -5.27
N ARG A 28 4.95 -5.59 -5.86
CA ARG A 28 5.56 -5.41 -7.18
C ARG A 28 6.59 -4.30 -7.10
N LYS A 29 7.62 -4.34 -7.94
CA LYS A 29 8.57 -3.23 -8.04
C LYS A 29 8.41 -2.51 -9.36
N TRP A 30 8.06 -1.22 -9.29
CA TRP A 30 7.86 -0.37 -10.46
C TRP A 30 8.62 0.94 -10.34
N LYS A 31 9.08 1.46 -11.47
CA LYS A 31 9.56 2.84 -11.53
C LYS A 31 8.36 3.78 -11.38
N ALA A 32 8.54 4.83 -10.61
CA ALA A 32 7.49 5.82 -10.38
C ALA A 32 8.11 7.20 -10.21
N ASN A 33 7.33 8.23 -10.54
CA ASN A 33 7.67 9.62 -10.32
C ASN A 33 6.41 10.43 -9.98
N VAL A 34 6.56 11.65 -9.49
CA VAL A 34 5.45 12.56 -9.20
C VAL A 34 5.32 13.57 -10.33
N GLU A 35 4.11 13.76 -10.85
CA GLU A 35 3.81 14.81 -11.83
C GLU A 35 3.82 16.18 -11.17
N LEU A 36 4.49 17.17 -11.77
CA LEU A 36 4.70 18.49 -11.17
C LEU A 36 4.14 19.65 -11.99
N ASN A 37 3.87 19.44 -13.27
CA ASN A 37 3.60 20.47 -14.26
C ASN A 37 2.20 20.37 -14.88
N GLY A 38 1.57 19.20 -14.85
CA GLY A 38 0.21 19.03 -15.38
C GLY A 38 -0.82 19.85 -14.59
N GLU A 39 -1.66 20.61 -15.31
CA GLU A 39 -2.67 21.50 -14.71
C GLU A 39 -3.65 20.76 -13.78
N LEU A 40 -4.09 19.57 -14.20
CA LEU A 40 -5.06 18.75 -13.48
C LEU A 40 -4.44 17.54 -12.75
N THR A 41 -3.13 17.31 -12.92
CA THR A 41 -2.45 16.08 -12.47
C THR A 41 -1.24 16.35 -11.58
N ARG A 42 -0.95 17.61 -11.26
CA ARG A 42 0.12 17.96 -10.32
C ARG A 42 -0.08 17.25 -8.97
N GLY A 43 0.95 16.55 -8.51
CA GLY A 43 0.95 15.73 -7.30
C GLY A 43 0.54 14.27 -7.52
N GLN A 44 0.08 13.89 -8.72
CA GLN A 44 -0.25 12.52 -9.04
C GLN A 44 1.01 11.64 -9.10
N LEU A 45 0.93 10.45 -8.50
CA LEU A 45 1.93 9.40 -8.67
C LEU A 45 1.77 8.76 -10.06
N VAL A 46 2.80 8.88 -10.90
CA VAL A 46 2.87 8.27 -12.22
C VAL A 46 3.75 7.02 -12.13
N VAL A 47 3.19 5.86 -12.45
CA VAL A 47 3.86 4.55 -12.30
C VAL A 47 4.01 3.88 -13.65
N ASP A 48 5.24 3.48 -14.00
CA ASP A 48 5.48 2.64 -15.18
C ASP A 48 5.25 1.16 -14.82
N LYS A 49 4.08 0.65 -15.21
CA LYS A 49 3.67 -0.75 -14.99
C LYS A 49 3.96 -1.66 -16.17
N ARG A 50 4.66 -1.18 -17.22
CA ARG A 50 4.95 -1.99 -18.43
C ARG A 50 5.97 -3.09 -18.15
N SER A 51 6.87 -2.86 -17.20
CA SER A 51 7.84 -3.86 -16.75
C SER A 51 8.12 -3.72 -15.27
N GLU A 52 8.37 -4.85 -14.61
CA GLU A 52 8.92 -4.83 -13.26
C GLU A 52 10.39 -4.39 -13.31
N ASN A 53 10.79 -3.61 -12.30
CA ASN A 53 12.13 -3.07 -12.23
C ASN A 53 12.73 -3.32 -10.85
N ALA A 54 13.85 -4.04 -10.77
CA ALA A 54 14.47 -4.40 -9.50
C ALA A 54 14.91 -3.18 -8.66
N SER A 55 15.27 -2.07 -9.32
CA SER A 55 15.59 -0.77 -8.69
C SER A 55 14.40 0.18 -8.60
N GLY A 56 13.21 -0.27 -8.96
CA GLY A 56 11.95 0.46 -8.75
C GLY A 56 11.52 0.51 -7.29
N HIS A 57 10.50 1.31 -7.03
CA HIS A 57 9.86 1.40 -5.72
C HIS A 57 9.03 0.14 -5.47
N LYS A 58 9.04 -0.36 -4.22
CA LYS A 58 8.21 -1.50 -3.82
C LYS A 58 6.78 -1.01 -3.56
N PHE A 59 5.85 -1.43 -4.40
CA PHE A 59 4.42 -1.23 -4.23
C PHE A 59 3.82 -2.43 -3.51
N VAL A 60 3.24 -2.19 -2.34
CA VAL A 60 2.41 -3.19 -1.65
C VAL A 60 1.03 -3.18 -2.30
N THR A 61 0.70 -4.24 -3.04
CA THR A 61 -0.55 -4.33 -3.81
C THR A 61 -1.62 -5.14 -3.09
N LYS A 62 -1.23 -6.02 -2.17
CA LYS A 62 -2.15 -6.80 -1.35
C LYS A 62 -1.58 -7.09 0.04
N ILE A 63 -2.40 -6.86 1.05
CA ILE A 63 -2.10 -7.12 2.45
C ILE A 63 -3.07 -8.19 2.96
N ASP A 64 -2.57 -9.10 3.80
CA ASP A 64 -3.39 -10.05 4.52
C ASP A 64 -4.07 -9.37 5.71
N ALA A 65 -5.38 -9.16 5.59
CA ALA A 65 -6.17 -8.48 6.60
C ALA A 65 -6.22 -9.24 7.94
N ASN A 66 -6.17 -10.58 7.93
CA ASN A 66 -6.25 -11.36 9.17
C ASN A 66 -5.01 -11.15 10.04
N ASN A 67 -3.84 -11.09 9.39
CA ASN A 67 -2.58 -10.77 10.06
C ASN A 67 -2.60 -9.37 10.66
N VAL A 68 -3.14 -8.38 9.94
CA VAL A 68 -3.28 -7.00 10.45
C VAL A 68 -4.27 -6.92 11.61
N TYR A 69 -5.42 -7.60 11.52
CA TYR A 69 -6.41 -7.62 12.62
C TYR A 69 -5.83 -8.26 13.89
N ALA A 70 -5.14 -9.39 13.77
CA ALA A 70 -4.49 -10.04 14.91
C ALA A 70 -3.43 -9.14 15.58
N MET A 71 -2.77 -8.25 14.83
CA MET A 71 -1.88 -7.25 15.42
C MET A 71 -2.64 -6.17 16.19
N PHE A 72 -3.73 -5.66 15.63
CA PHE A 72 -4.54 -4.66 16.33
C PHE A 72 -5.20 -5.21 17.59
N GLU A 73 -5.68 -6.45 17.56
CA GLU A 73 -6.23 -7.12 18.75
C GLU A 73 -5.20 -7.18 19.88
N LYS A 74 -3.93 -7.53 19.59
CA LYS A 74 -2.85 -7.56 20.58
C LYS A 74 -2.44 -6.21 21.16
N VAL A 75 -2.74 -5.11 20.48
CA VAL A 75 -2.41 -3.75 20.94
C VAL A 75 -3.54 -3.20 21.81
N LEU A 76 -4.78 -3.59 21.54
CA LEU A 76 -5.97 -3.08 22.19
C LEU A 76 -6.43 -3.94 23.39
N LEU A 77 -5.98 -5.19 23.49
CA LEU A 77 -6.31 -6.16 24.54
C LEU A 77 -5.04 -6.67 25.22
#